data_AF-A0A358SPX8-F1
#
_entry.id   AF-A0A358SPX8-F1
#
_cell.length_a   1.000
_cell.length_b   1.000
_cell.length_c   1.000
_cell.angle_alpha   90.00
_cell.angle_beta   90.00
_cell.angle_gamma   90.00
#
_symmetry.space_group_name_H-M   'P 1'
#
loop_
_entity.id
_entity.type
_entity.pdbx_description
1 polymer ?
#
loop_
_entity_poly.entity_id
_entity_poly.type
_entity_poly.pdbx_seq_one_letter_code
_entity_poly.pdbx_strand_id
1 'polypeptide(L)'
;VVVCSVEADAAGSSAATAQVAELPSPERAATALGHVCRYAQWRRRPLLPAGDGGDLSDRPAIGEIVAAQLASSPEGGWLPLDQAALLLAACGLPVLPTRGVTSAADAAAKAERVGFPVVLKARSGDVVHKTEVGGVALGLEDPDAVRAAYAAMEARLGAKMGGAVIQPTAPSGVEAIVGLASDPEFGPVVMVGLGGVLTDLLGDRQFAVPPLEPGAADAMVAALRAAPLLDGYRGAPKVDRQALIAVLDQVARVAEEVPELIELDLNPILVTAEGALIVDCKARLAPRPLGPGPLFPALRRRPRA
;
A
#
# COMPACT_ATOMS: atom_id res chain seq x y z
N VAL A 1 -26.78 32.31 11.91
CA VAL A 1 -26.26 33.42 11.08
C VAL A 1 -24.82 33.62 11.51
N VAL A 2 -23.86 33.46 10.60
CA VAL A 2 -22.46 33.79 10.87
C VAL A 2 -22.24 35.21 10.40
N VAL A 3 -21.80 36.09 11.30
CA VAL A 3 -21.45 37.47 11.00
C VAL A 3 -19.93 37.58 11.12
N CYS A 4 -19.27 38.02 10.06
CA CYS A 4 -17.86 38.39 10.12
C CYS A 4 -17.77 39.91 10.14
N SER A 5 -17.38 40.47 11.29
CA SER A 5 -16.99 41.88 11.38
C SER A 5 -15.50 41.99 11.02
N VAL A 6 -15.18 42.89 10.10
CA VAL A 6 -13.81 43.28 9.79
C VAL A 6 -13.63 44.66 10.40
N GLU A 7 -13.51 44.74 11.72
CA GLU A 7 -13.14 45.99 12.40
C GLU A 7 -11.81 45.81 13.11
N ALA A 8 -10.82 46.58 12.64
CA ALA A 8 -9.62 46.86 13.40
C ALA A 8 -10.02 47.76 14.58
N ASP A 9 -9.78 47.28 15.79
CA ASP A 9 -9.90 48.02 17.05
C ASP A 9 -11.27 48.66 17.35
N ALA A 10 -12.15 47.88 17.98
CA ALA A 10 -13.05 48.44 18.99
C ALA A 10 -13.34 47.40 20.07
N ALA A 11 -12.65 47.52 21.20
CA ALA A 11 -13.03 46.85 22.43
C ALA A 11 -14.43 47.33 22.86
N GLY A 12 -15.38 46.39 22.91
CA GLY A 12 -16.56 46.48 23.77
C GLY A 12 -17.89 46.66 23.06
N SER A 13 -18.71 45.61 23.07
CA SER A 13 -20.04 45.62 23.70
C SER A 13 -20.73 44.28 23.44
N SER A 14 -20.80 43.48 24.50
CA SER A 14 -21.63 42.27 24.56
C SER A 14 -23.10 42.67 24.40
N ALA A 15 -23.69 42.33 23.26
CA ALA A 15 -25.14 42.29 23.07
C ALA A 15 -25.58 40.83 22.94
N ALA A 16 -25.86 40.23 24.09
CA ALA A 16 -26.57 38.98 24.21
C ALA A 16 -27.98 39.12 23.58
N THR A 17 -28.24 38.49 22.44
CA THR A 17 -29.60 38.06 22.03
C THR A 17 -29.69 37.11 20.82
N ALA A 18 -28.57 36.61 20.27
CA ALA A 18 -28.59 35.44 19.40
C ALA A 18 -27.27 34.67 19.54
N GLN A 19 -27.32 33.33 19.39
CA GLN A 19 -26.17 32.42 19.36
C GLN A 19 -25.24 32.73 18.16
N VAL A 20 -24.59 33.89 18.16
CA VAL A 20 -23.72 34.35 17.08
C VAL A 20 -22.28 34.16 17.55
N ALA A 21 -21.57 33.25 16.89
CA ALA A 21 -20.14 33.08 17.10
C ALA A 21 -19.40 34.17 16.32
N GLU A 22 -18.67 35.03 17.02
CA GLU A 22 -17.70 35.95 16.41
C GLU A 22 -16.45 35.18 16.02
N LEU A 23 -16.07 35.27 14.75
CA LEU A 23 -14.87 34.66 14.20
C LEU A 23 -13.97 35.75 13.61
N PRO A 24 -12.66 35.71 13.85
CA PRO A 24 -11.73 36.80 13.50
C PRO A 24 -11.45 36.92 12.00
N SER A 25 -11.93 36.00 11.17
CA SER A 25 -11.81 36.09 9.72
C SER A 25 -12.91 35.32 8.98
N PRO A 26 -13.38 35.81 7.82
CA PRO A 26 -14.35 35.11 6.98
C PRO A 26 -13.81 33.79 6.41
N GLU A 27 -12.50 33.67 6.18
CA GLU A 27 -11.86 32.44 5.70
C GLU A 27 -11.96 31.32 6.74
N ARG A 28 -11.81 31.64 8.04
CA ARG A 28 -11.97 30.66 9.13
C ARG A 28 -13.42 30.19 9.23
N ALA A 29 -14.38 31.09 9.07
CA ALA A 29 -15.79 30.75 9.03
C ALA A 29 -16.12 29.84 7.84
N ALA A 30 -15.65 30.18 6.63
CA ALA A 30 -15.85 29.37 5.43
C ALA A 30 -15.18 27.99 5.55
N THR A 31 -13.97 27.92 6.11
CA THR A 31 -13.24 26.67 6.36
C THR A 31 -14.01 25.78 7.35
N ALA A 32 -14.45 26.33 8.48
CA ALA A 32 -15.22 25.59 9.48
C ALA A 32 -16.55 25.08 8.92
N LEU A 33 -17.30 25.92 8.19
CA LEU A 33 -18.51 25.51 7.47
C LEU A 33 -18.20 24.43 6.44
N GLY A 34 -17.10 24.53 5.71
CA GLY A 34 -16.63 23.51 4.78
C GLY A 34 -16.41 22.15 5.45
N HIS A 35 -15.78 22.12 6.63
CA HIS A 35 -15.62 20.90 7.42
C HIS A 35 -16.97 20.33 7.88
N VAL A 36 -17.89 21.17 8.37
CA VAL A 36 -19.23 20.75 8.80
C VAL A 36 -20.04 20.20 7.61
N CYS A 37 -20.00 20.86 6.46
CA CYS A 37 -20.66 20.39 5.24
C CYS A 37 -20.09 19.06 4.77
N ARG A 38 -18.76 18.89 4.76
CA ARG A 38 -18.10 17.63 4.41
C ARG A 38 -18.49 16.51 5.37
N TYR A 39 -18.50 16.80 6.67
CA TYR A 39 -18.94 15.85 7.69
C TYR A 39 -20.43 15.48 7.55
N ALA A 40 -21.29 16.47 7.30
CA ALA A 40 -22.72 16.24 7.09
C ALA A 40 -22.99 15.43 5.82
N GLN A 41 -22.24 15.68 4.74
CA GLN A 41 -22.28 14.88 3.52
C GLN A 41 -21.83 13.45 3.79
N TRP A 42 -20.70 13.25 4.48
CA TRP A 42 -20.22 11.94 4.89
C TRP A 42 -21.26 11.18 5.73
N ARG A 43 -21.84 11.82 6.75
CA ARG A 43 -22.90 11.22 7.59
C ARG A 43 -24.18 10.87 6.83
N ARG A 44 -24.47 11.57 5.73
CA ARG A 44 -25.64 11.33 4.87
C ARG A 44 -25.38 10.29 3.80
N ARG A 45 -24.12 9.88 3.58
CA ARG A 45 -23.82 8.79 2.65
C ARG A 45 -24.52 7.53 3.17
N PRO A 46 -25.29 6.83 2.33
CA PRO A 46 -25.85 5.55 2.69
C PRO A 46 -24.69 4.63 3.08
N LEU A 47 -24.76 4.04 4.27
CA LEU A 47 -23.89 2.92 4.61
C LEU A 47 -24.29 1.79 3.66
N LEU A 48 -23.51 1.60 2.60
CA LEU A 48 -23.68 0.44 1.75
C LEU A 48 -23.39 -0.79 2.62
N PRO A 49 -24.19 -1.86 2.52
CA PRO A 49 -23.86 -3.11 3.19
C PRO A 49 -22.43 -3.47 2.81
N ALA A 50 -21.62 -3.87 3.79
CA ALA A 50 -20.31 -4.42 3.54
C ALA A 50 -20.50 -5.48 2.45
N GLY A 51 -19.85 -5.29 1.30
CA GLY A 51 -19.89 -6.28 0.24
C GLY A 51 -19.52 -7.63 0.84
N ASP A 52 -20.17 -8.67 0.36
CA ASP A 52 -19.86 -10.07 0.61
C ASP A 52 -18.51 -10.49 0.00
N GLY A 53 -17.54 -9.55 0.00
CA GLY A 53 -16.24 -9.66 -0.63
C GLY A 53 -15.72 -11.08 -0.45
N GLY A 54 -15.32 -11.68 -1.57
CA GLY A 54 -14.88 -13.08 -1.59
C GLY A 54 -13.87 -13.34 -0.48
N ASP A 55 -13.92 -14.54 0.08
CA ASP A 55 -13.02 -14.95 1.15
C ASP A 55 -11.56 -14.75 0.71
N LEU A 56 -10.65 -14.50 1.67
CA LEU A 56 -9.21 -14.50 1.36
C LEU A 56 -8.88 -15.82 0.64
N SER A 57 -8.08 -15.72 -0.43
CA SER A 57 -7.92 -16.83 -1.38
C SER A 57 -7.39 -18.11 -0.75
N ASP A 58 -6.49 -18.01 0.24
CA ASP A 58 -5.92 -19.15 0.96
C ASP A 58 -5.66 -18.85 2.45
N ARG A 59 -6.72 -18.84 3.27
CA ARG A 59 -6.62 -18.62 4.72
C ARG A 59 -5.65 -19.58 5.44
N PRO A 60 -5.64 -20.89 5.16
CA PRO A 60 -4.66 -21.80 5.73
C PRO A 60 -3.21 -21.37 5.48
N ALA A 61 -2.85 -21.06 4.23
CA ALA A 61 -1.49 -20.63 3.90
C ALA A 61 -1.09 -19.33 4.60
N ILE A 62 -2.01 -18.35 4.69
CA ILE A 62 -1.79 -17.11 5.45
C ILE A 62 -1.47 -17.42 6.91
N GLY A 63 -2.29 -18.27 7.56
CA GLY A 63 -2.10 -18.65 8.94
C GLY A 63 -0.77 -19.37 9.19
N GLU A 64 -0.37 -20.26 8.29
CA GLU A 64 0.92 -20.97 8.35
C GLU A 64 2.11 -20.01 8.26
N ILE A 65 2.10 -19.07 7.31
CA ILE A 65 3.18 -18.09 7.14
C ILE A 65 3.30 -17.19 8.37
N VAL A 66 2.17 -16.67 8.87
CA VAL A 66 2.13 -15.83 10.07
C VAL A 66 2.64 -16.59 11.30
N ALA A 67 2.16 -17.82 11.51
CA ALA A 67 2.59 -18.65 12.63
C ALA A 67 4.08 -19.00 12.55
N ALA A 68 4.60 -19.35 11.37
CA ALA A 68 6.01 -19.65 11.17
C ALA A 68 6.90 -18.44 11.47
N GLN A 69 6.50 -17.24 11.02
CA GLN A 69 7.25 -16.02 11.29
C GLN A 69 7.27 -15.72 12.79
N LEU A 70 6.12 -15.72 13.46
CA LEU A 70 6.03 -15.39 14.88
C LEU A 70 6.66 -16.45 15.79
N ALA A 71 6.73 -17.72 15.35
CA ALA A 71 7.48 -18.75 16.05
C ALA A 71 9.00 -18.50 15.98
N SER A 72 9.50 -18.00 14.85
CA SER A 72 10.92 -17.71 14.66
C SER A 72 11.34 -16.34 15.25
N SER A 73 10.43 -15.38 15.28
CA SER A 73 10.63 -14.01 15.76
C SER A 73 9.41 -13.57 16.58
N PRO A 74 9.40 -13.85 17.90
CA PRO A 74 8.24 -13.61 18.76
C PRO A 74 7.81 -12.14 18.87
N GLU A 75 8.69 -11.18 18.59
CA GLU A 75 8.35 -9.76 18.54
C GLU A 75 7.90 -9.27 17.15
N GLY A 76 7.94 -10.16 16.15
CA GLY A 76 7.70 -9.81 14.76
C GLY A 76 8.97 -9.50 13.98
N GLY A 77 8.80 -9.05 12.75
CA GLY A 77 9.89 -8.69 11.85
C GLY A 77 9.46 -8.57 10.40
N TRP A 78 10.39 -8.08 9.58
CA TRP A 78 10.23 -8.05 8.12
C TRP A 78 10.33 -9.46 7.55
N LEU A 79 9.37 -9.82 6.70
CA LEU A 79 9.43 -11.06 5.94
C LEU A 79 10.51 -10.96 4.84
N PRO A 80 11.25 -12.04 4.57
CA PRO A 80 12.04 -12.16 3.34
C PRO A 80 11.14 -11.96 2.12
N LEU A 81 11.68 -11.36 1.05
CA LEU A 81 10.89 -10.94 -0.12
C LEU A 81 10.05 -12.05 -0.75
N ASP A 82 10.58 -13.27 -0.84
CA ASP A 82 9.84 -14.45 -1.34
C ASP A 82 8.70 -14.88 -0.42
N GLN A 83 8.86 -14.76 0.91
CA GLN A 83 7.82 -15.07 1.88
C GLN A 83 6.73 -13.99 1.90
N ALA A 84 7.12 -12.72 1.79
CA ALA A 84 6.18 -11.61 1.62
C ALA A 84 5.35 -11.80 0.33
N ALA A 85 5.97 -12.17 -0.78
CA ALA A 85 5.28 -12.44 -2.03
C ALA A 85 4.30 -13.63 -1.91
N LEU A 86 4.68 -14.70 -1.22
CA LEU A 86 3.79 -15.83 -0.94
C LEU A 86 2.58 -15.44 -0.08
N LEU A 87 2.81 -14.67 0.99
CA LEU A 87 1.73 -14.14 1.84
C LEU A 87 0.73 -13.32 1.03
N LEU A 88 1.23 -12.38 0.22
CA LEU A 88 0.38 -11.52 -0.59
C LEU A 88 -0.36 -12.29 -1.68
N ALA A 89 0.28 -13.28 -2.31
CA ALA A 89 -0.40 -14.17 -3.26
C ALA A 89 -1.50 -15.01 -2.58
N ALA A 90 -1.27 -15.51 -1.36
CA ALA A 90 -2.29 -16.20 -0.56
C ALA A 90 -3.45 -15.26 -0.15
N CYS A 91 -3.14 -13.97 0.01
CA CYS A 91 -4.13 -12.91 0.16
C CYS A 91 -4.85 -12.53 -1.14
N GLY A 92 -4.57 -13.17 -2.28
CA GLY A 92 -5.22 -12.89 -3.56
C GLY A 92 -4.71 -11.65 -4.29
N LEU A 93 -3.54 -11.12 -3.91
CA LEU A 93 -2.92 -9.99 -4.59
C LEU A 93 -2.10 -10.45 -5.82
N PRO A 94 -2.09 -9.67 -6.91
CA PRO A 94 -1.38 -10.01 -8.14
C PRO A 94 0.13 -9.73 -8.00
N VAL A 95 0.85 -10.62 -7.33
CA VAL A 95 2.30 -10.48 -7.13
C VAL A 95 3.08 -11.15 -8.24
N LEU A 96 4.14 -10.48 -8.70
CA LEU A 96 5.05 -11.04 -9.68
C LEU A 96 5.70 -12.32 -9.13
N PRO A 97 5.74 -13.42 -9.92
CA PRO A 97 6.33 -14.68 -9.48
C PRO A 97 7.75 -14.49 -8.97
N THR A 98 7.93 -14.76 -7.67
CA THR A 98 9.19 -14.49 -6.96
C THR A 98 9.76 -15.79 -6.43
N ARG A 99 11.02 -16.08 -6.77
CA ARG A 99 11.70 -17.32 -6.37
C ARG A 99 12.97 -16.99 -5.59
N GLY A 100 13.00 -17.33 -4.31
CA GLY A 100 14.22 -17.20 -3.49
C GLY A 100 15.35 -18.11 -4.00
N VAL A 101 16.58 -17.61 -3.99
CA VAL A 101 17.80 -18.30 -4.41
C VAL A 101 18.92 -18.09 -3.40
N THR A 102 19.77 -19.10 -3.23
CA THR A 102 20.84 -19.09 -2.21
C THR A 102 22.26 -19.24 -2.77
N SER A 103 22.41 -19.42 -4.08
CA SER A 103 23.70 -19.45 -4.75
C SER A 103 23.57 -19.04 -6.22
N ALA A 104 24.69 -18.67 -6.86
CA ALA A 104 24.73 -18.38 -8.29
C ALA A 104 24.24 -19.55 -9.15
N ALA A 105 24.55 -20.79 -8.76
CA ALA A 105 24.11 -22.00 -9.47
C ALA A 105 22.59 -22.21 -9.35
N ASP A 106 22.04 -22.05 -8.14
CA ASP A 106 20.60 -22.11 -7.89
C ASP A 106 19.84 -20.97 -8.62
N ALA A 107 20.42 -19.77 -8.64
CA ALA A 107 19.88 -18.63 -9.36
C ALA A 107 19.76 -18.89 -10.86
N ALA A 108 20.81 -19.40 -11.49
CA ALA A 108 20.79 -19.78 -12.91
C ALA A 108 19.75 -20.87 -13.22
N ALA A 109 19.70 -21.94 -12.40
CA ALA A 109 18.76 -23.03 -12.61
C ALA A 109 17.29 -22.58 -12.44
N LYS A 110 17.00 -21.68 -11.49
CA LYS A 110 15.65 -21.11 -11.33
C LYS A 110 15.32 -20.10 -12.43
N ALA A 111 16.28 -19.32 -12.91
CA ALA A 111 16.08 -18.42 -14.04
C ALA A 111 15.67 -19.16 -15.32
N GLU A 112 16.30 -20.30 -15.63
CA GLU A 112 15.91 -21.13 -16.77
C GLU A 112 14.46 -21.61 -16.70
N ARG A 113 13.96 -21.92 -15.48
CA ARG A 113 12.57 -22.34 -15.27
C ARG A 113 11.58 -21.19 -15.36
N VAL A 114 12.00 -19.98 -14.99
CA VAL A 114 11.18 -18.76 -15.09
C VAL A 114 11.09 -18.30 -16.55
N GLY A 115 12.17 -18.46 -17.31
CA GLY A 115 12.30 -17.96 -18.68
C GLY A 115 12.91 -16.55 -18.71
N PHE A 116 13.78 -16.33 -19.70
CA PHE A 116 14.52 -15.09 -19.87
C PHE A 116 13.72 -14.05 -20.69
N PRO A 117 13.95 -12.73 -20.49
CA PRO A 117 14.90 -12.14 -19.54
C PRO A 117 14.37 -12.11 -18.09
N VAL A 118 15.28 -12.28 -17.12
CA VAL A 118 14.97 -12.24 -15.69
C VAL A 118 15.63 -11.07 -14.97
N VAL A 119 15.14 -10.82 -13.77
CA VAL A 119 15.65 -9.85 -12.80
C VAL A 119 16.12 -10.58 -11.55
N LEU A 120 17.29 -10.19 -11.04
CA LEU A 120 17.83 -10.65 -9.77
C LEU A 120 17.74 -9.51 -8.74
N LYS A 121 17.15 -9.75 -7.57
CA LYS A 121 17.07 -8.77 -6.47
C LYS A 121 17.61 -9.35 -5.17
N ALA A 122 18.25 -8.55 -4.33
CA ALA A 122 18.62 -8.96 -2.98
C ALA A 122 17.38 -9.35 -2.17
N ARG A 123 17.49 -10.40 -1.34
CA ARG A 123 16.36 -11.00 -0.62
C ARG A 123 16.01 -10.27 0.68
N SER A 124 16.99 -9.59 1.29
CA SER A 124 16.83 -8.93 2.58
C SER A 124 15.74 -7.84 2.57
N GLY A 125 14.79 -7.92 3.50
CA GLY A 125 13.72 -6.94 3.69
C GLY A 125 14.22 -5.59 4.24
N ASP A 126 15.36 -5.60 4.93
CA ASP A 126 15.95 -4.42 5.57
C ASP A 126 16.67 -3.48 4.59
N VAL A 127 16.88 -3.92 3.34
CA VAL A 127 17.51 -3.07 2.33
C VAL A 127 16.49 -2.04 1.84
N VAL A 128 16.53 -0.85 2.42
CA VAL A 128 15.87 0.36 1.91
C VAL A 128 16.71 0.87 0.73
N HIS A 129 16.07 1.19 -0.41
CA HIS A 129 16.73 1.61 -1.66
C HIS A 129 17.63 0.56 -2.34
N LYS A 130 17.10 -0.64 -2.58
CA LYS A 130 17.82 -1.77 -3.25
C LYS A 130 18.59 -1.34 -4.49
N THR A 131 18.02 -0.49 -5.35
CA THR A 131 18.68 -0.01 -6.58
C THR A 131 19.90 0.86 -6.30
N GLU A 132 19.82 1.78 -5.33
CA GLU A 132 20.91 2.70 -4.98
C GLU A 132 22.09 1.96 -4.36
N VAL A 133 21.79 0.91 -3.60
CA VAL A 133 22.80 -0.04 -3.11
C VAL A 133 22.98 -1.21 -4.08
N GLY A 134 22.64 -1.08 -5.36
CA GLY A 134 22.83 -2.05 -6.48
C GLY A 134 22.35 -3.49 -6.23
N GLY A 135 21.48 -3.69 -5.26
CA GLY A 135 20.82 -4.96 -4.94
C GLY A 135 19.76 -5.36 -5.97
N VAL A 136 19.83 -4.84 -7.20
CA VAL A 136 18.96 -5.18 -8.33
C VAL A 136 19.83 -5.27 -9.59
N ALA A 137 19.72 -6.39 -10.30
CA ALA A 137 20.30 -6.57 -11.63
C ALA A 137 19.16 -6.92 -12.61
N LEU A 138 19.01 -6.11 -13.65
CA LEU A 138 17.96 -6.19 -14.67
C LEU A 138 18.52 -6.74 -15.98
N GLY A 139 17.65 -7.23 -16.86
CA GLY A 139 18.02 -7.60 -18.23
C GLY A 139 18.98 -8.79 -18.31
N LEU A 140 18.82 -9.77 -17.42
CA LEU A 140 19.64 -10.98 -17.44
C LEU A 140 19.05 -11.94 -18.47
N GLU A 141 19.76 -12.16 -19.57
CA GLU A 141 19.25 -12.87 -20.76
C GLU A 141 19.63 -14.35 -20.81
N ASP A 142 20.58 -14.78 -19.99
CA ASP A 142 21.08 -16.16 -19.98
C ASP A 142 21.60 -16.60 -18.59
N PRO A 143 21.86 -17.91 -18.39
CA PRO A 143 22.34 -18.43 -17.12
C PRO A 143 23.70 -17.86 -16.65
N ASP A 144 24.60 -17.50 -17.57
CA ASP A 144 25.93 -16.99 -17.23
C ASP A 144 25.84 -15.54 -16.75
N ALA A 145 25.01 -14.72 -17.39
CA ALA A 145 24.66 -13.38 -16.94
C ALA A 145 24.08 -13.41 -15.51
N VAL A 146 23.21 -14.38 -15.20
CA VAL A 146 22.66 -14.56 -13.84
C VAL A 146 23.75 -14.92 -12.83
N ARG A 147 24.65 -15.85 -13.15
CA ARG A 147 25.77 -16.22 -12.26
C ARG A 147 26.68 -15.03 -11.97
N ALA A 148 27.05 -14.30 -13.02
CA ALA A 148 27.89 -13.12 -12.91
C ALA A 148 27.23 -12.02 -12.06
N ALA A 149 25.94 -11.74 -12.30
CA ALA A 149 25.18 -10.77 -11.53
C ALA A 149 25.06 -11.16 -10.05
N TYR A 150 24.83 -12.45 -9.76
CA TYR A 150 24.79 -12.95 -8.37
C TYR A 150 26.13 -12.73 -7.66
N ALA A 151 27.23 -13.16 -8.26
CA ALA A 151 28.56 -13.02 -7.67
C ALA A 151 28.94 -11.55 -7.44
N ALA A 152 28.63 -10.67 -8.39
CA ALA A 152 28.87 -9.23 -8.27
C ALA A 152 28.01 -8.59 -7.14
N MET A 153 26.75 -9.01 -7.01
CA MET A 153 25.86 -8.54 -5.95
C MET A 153 26.35 -9.01 -4.57
N GLU A 154 26.76 -10.28 -4.47
CA GLU A 154 27.28 -10.89 -3.24
C GLU A 154 28.58 -10.25 -2.78
N ALA A 155 29.52 -10.03 -3.70
CA ALA A 155 30.79 -9.36 -3.38
C ALA A 155 30.59 -7.95 -2.81
N ARG A 156 29.51 -7.28 -3.21
CA ARG A 156 29.23 -5.88 -2.86
C ARG A 156 28.38 -5.71 -1.60
N LEU A 157 27.41 -6.60 -1.39
CA LEU A 157 26.50 -6.55 -0.24
C LEU A 157 26.91 -7.46 0.91
N GLY A 158 27.69 -8.51 0.64
CA GLY A 158 28.11 -9.50 1.63
C GLY A 158 26.93 -10.07 2.41
N ALA A 159 27.06 -10.12 3.73
CA ALA A 159 26.02 -10.63 4.62
C ALA A 159 24.67 -9.89 4.51
N LYS A 160 24.66 -8.63 4.05
CA LYS A 160 23.42 -7.84 3.87
C LYS A 160 22.55 -8.32 2.72
N MET A 161 23.10 -9.11 1.79
CA MET A 161 22.35 -9.68 0.68
C MET A 161 21.23 -10.60 1.19
N GLY A 162 21.53 -11.45 2.18
CA GLY A 162 20.57 -12.41 2.74
C GLY A 162 20.09 -13.45 1.72
N GLY A 163 20.84 -13.67 0.64
CA GLY A 163 20.43 -14.38 -0.57
C GLY A 163 19.81 -13.45 -1.62
N ALA A 164 19.19 -14.01 -2.66
CA ALA A 164 18.51 -13.21 -3.68
C ALA A 164 17.15 -13.79 -4.03
N VAL A 165 16.41 -13.09 -4.89
CA VAL A 165 15.24 -13.61 -5.56
C VAL A 165 15.40 -13.42 -7.07
N ILE A 166 14.85 -14.37 -7.82
CA ILE A 166 14.67 -14.27 -9.27
C ILE A 166 13.20 -13.98 -9.56
N GLN A 167 12.98 -13.03 -10.46
CA GLN A 167 11.68 -12.66 -11.00
C GLN A 167 11.77 -12.55 -12.54
N PRO A 168 10.68 -12.80 -13.28
CA PRO A 168 10.62 -12.43 -14.69
C PRO A 168 10.72 -10.91 -14.85
N THR A 169 11.11 -10.44 -16.03
CA THR A 169 11.06 -9.00 -16.33
C THR A 169 9.60 -8.53 -16.38
N ALA A 170 9.26 -7.52 -15.58
CA ALA A 170 7.92 -6.97 -15.53
C ALA A 170 7.64 -6.08 -16.76
N PRO A 171 6.39 -6.01 -17.25
CA PRO A 171 6.02 -5.12 -18.35
C PRO A 171 6.16 -3.65 -17.95
N SER A 172 6.26 -2.75 -18.93
CA SER A 172 6.20 -1.32 -18.66
C SER A 172 4.77 -0.87 -18.37
N GLY A 173 4.59 0.00 -17.39
CA GLY A 173 3.29 0.52 -16.98
C GLY A 173 3.43 1.80 -16.16
N VAL A 174 2.30 2.33 -15.69
CA VAL A 174 2.29 3.41 -14.72
C VAL A 174 2.64 2.82 -13.36
N GLU A 175 3.69 3.35 -12.73
CA GLU A 175 4.06 2.97 -11.37
C GLU A 175 3.03 3.53 -10.38
N ALA A 176 2.62 2.69 -9.43
CA ALA A 176 1.75 3.03 -8.32
C ALA A 176 2.31 2.46 -7.02
N ILE A 177 1.88 3.03 -5.91
CA ILE A 177 2.26 2.62 -4.57
C ILE A 177 0.99 2.38 -3.77
N VAL A 178 0.92 1.25 -3.08
CA VAL A 178 -0.12 0.99 -2.08
C VAL A 178 0.56 0.58 -0.79
N GLY A 179 0.18 1.22 0.32
CA GLY A 179 0.74 0.96 1.63
C GLY A 179 -0.32 0.60 2.66
N LEU A 180 0.10 -0.12 3.69
CA LEU A 180 -0.61 -0.34 4.94
C LEU A 180 0.33 -0.02 6.10
N ALA A 181 -0.14 0.71 7.09
CA ALA A 181 0.55 0.87 8.36
C ALA A 181 -0.47 0.81 9.50
N SER A 182 -0.14 0.08 10.56
CA SER A 182 -0.93 0.07 11.78
C SER A 182 -0.49 1.22 12.69
N ASP A 183 -1.38 2.19 12.85
CA ASP A 183 -1.23 3.31 13.77
C ASP A 183 -1.75 2.94 15.17
N PRO A 184 -1.08 3.37 16.27
CA PRO A 184 -1.52 3.06 17.63
C PRO A 184 -2.89 3.63 18.01
N GLU A 185 -3.29 4.76 17.42
CA GLU A 185 -4.55 5.46 17.73
C GLU A 185 -5.65 5.11 16.73
N PHE A 186 -5.31 5.01 15.44
CA PHE A 186 -6.29 4.81 14.36
C PHE A 186 -6.45 3.35 13.93
N GLY A 187 -5.54 2.46 14.33
CA GLY A 187 -5.46 1.10 13.80
C GLY A 187 -4.92 1.11 12.37
N PRO A 188 -5.33 0.17 11.49
CA PRO A 188 -4.78 0.10 10.14
C PRO A 188 -5.15 1.35 9.33
N VAL A 189 -4.17 1.88 8.61
CA VAL A 189 -4.32 2.97 7.65
C VAL A 189 -3.76 2.49 6.31
N VAL A 190 -4.59 2.55 5.27
CA VAL A 190 -4.17 2.27 3.89
C VAL A 190 -3.85 3.55 3.15
N MET A 191 -2.90 3.46 2.23
CA MET A 191 -2.44 4.57 1.40
C MET A 191 -2.38 4.15 -0.07
N VAL A 192 -2.71 5.06 -0.97
CA VAL A 192 -2.43 4.91 -2.41
C VAL A 192 -1.76 6.17 -2.94
N GLY A 193 -0.84 5.99 -3.88
CA GLY A 193 -0.18 7.04 -4.64
C GLY A 193 0.26 6.53 -6.01
N LEU A 194 0.67 7.44 -6.88
CA LEU A 194 1.38 7.08 -8.11
C LEU A 194 2.89 7.23 -7.90
N GLY A 195 3.67 6.33 -8.49
CA GLY A 195 5.13 6.34 -8.44
C GLY A 195 5.74 7.35 -9.43
N GLY A 196 7.00 7.70 -9.17
CA GLY A 196 7.77 8.63 -9.97
C GLY A 196 8.32 9.81 -9.17
N VAL A 197 9.47 10.32 -9.59
CA VAL A 197 10.21 11.37 -8.86
C VAL A 197 9.34 12.60 -8.55
N LEU A 198 8.48 12.99 -9.49
CA LEU A 198 7.63 14.16 -9.33
C LEU A 198 6.45 13.91 -8.38
N THR A 199 5.85 12.71 -8.38
CA THR A 199 4.75 12.39 -7.48
C THR A 199 5.24 12.27 -6.04
N ASP A 200 6.43 11.71 -5.84
CA ASP A 200 7.13 11.68 -4.55
C ASP A 200 7.43 13.09 -4.03
N LEU A 201 7.98 13.97 -4.88
CA LEU A 201 8.27 15.37 -4.51
C LEU A 201 7.01 16.14 -4.11
N LEU A 202 5.89 15.87 -4.78
CA LEU A 202 4.60 16.54 -4.54
C LEU A 202 3.79 15.93 -3.39
N GLY A 203 4.22 14.78 -2.85
CA GLY A 203 3.50 14.05 -1.81
C GLY A 203 2.10 13.62 -2.25
N ASP A 204 1.93 13.23 -3.52
CA ASP A 204 0.62 12.90 -4.10
C ASP A 204 0.11 11.53 -3.61
N ARG A 205 -0.54 11.55 -2.44
CA ARG A 205 -1.01 10.35 -1.73
C ARG A 205 -2.40 10.58 -1.16
N GLN A 206 -3.20 9.51 -1.11
CA GLN A 206 -4.49 9.48 -0.42
C GLN A 206 -4.46 8.41 0.67
N PHE A 207 -5.14 8.69 1.78
CA PHE A 207 -5.16 7.83 2.96
C PHE A 207 -6.60 7.53 3.38
N ALA A 208 -6.84 6.32 3.88
CA ALA A 208 -8.10 5.92 4.46
C ALA A 208 -7.91 4.87 5.55
N VAL A 209 -8.90 4.75 6.44
CA VAL A 209 -8.94 3.72 7.49
C VAL A 209 -9.90 2.62 7.02
N PRO A 210 -9.46 1.35 6.92
CA PRO A 210 -10.34 0.23 6.59
C PRO A 210 -11.46 0.02 7.62
N PRO A 211 -12.60 -0.57 7.20
CA PRO A 211 -12.95 -1.00 5.86
C PRO A 211 -13.22 0.18 4.94
N LEU A 212 -12.90 0.00 3.68
CA LEU A 212 -13.30 0.94 2.64
C LEU A 212 -14.77 0.70 2.28
N GLU A 213 -15.55 1.78 2.25
CA GLU A 213 -16.90 1.73 1.67
C GLU A 213 -16.81 1.46 0.15
N PRO A 214 -17.82 0.84 -0.47
CA PRO A 214 -17.82 0.66 -1.91
C PRO A 214 -17.62 1.99 -2.65
N GLY A 215 -16.65 2.01 -3.57
CA GLY A 215 -16.26 3.21 -4.32
C GLY A 215 -15.29 4.16 -3.59
N ALA A 216 -14.94 3.90 -2.33
CA ALA A 216 -13.94 4.71 -1.62
C ALA A 216 -12.54 4.57 -2.25
N ALA A 217 -12.13 3.36 -2.62
CA ALA A 217 -10.86 3.14 -3.33
C ALA A 217 -10.80 3.88 -4.68
N ASP A 218 -11.90 3.86 -5.45
CA ASP A 218 -12.00 4.64 -6.69
C ASP A 218 -11.87 6.15 -6.44
N ALA A 219 -12.56 6.66 -5.41
CA ALA A 219 -12.48 8.07 -5.03
C ALA A 219 -11.07 8.47 -4.56
N MET A 220 -10.35 7.59 -3.85
CA MET A 220 -8.95 7.80 -3.48
C MET A 220 -8.07 7.88 -4.72
N VAL A 221 -8.18 6.92 -5.65
CA VAL A 221 -7.38 6.96 -6.89
C VAL A 221 -7.73 8.18 -7.74
N ALA A 222 -9.01 8.57 -7.82
CA ALA A 222 -9.46 9.76 -8.55
C ALA A 222 -8.90 11.08 -7.98
N ALA A 223 -8.69 11.13 -6.67
CA ALA A 223 -8.23 12.32 -5.97
C ALA A 223 -6.71 12.55 -6.08
N LEU A 224 -5.96 11.59 -6.63
CA LEU A 224 -4.55 11.78 -6.93
C LEU A 224 -4.38 12.85 -8.01
N ARG A 225 -3.47 13.79 -7.79
CA ARG A 225 -3.16 14.86 -8.73
C ARG A 225 -2.63 14.31 -10.05
N ALA A 226 -1.91 13.19 -9.98
CA ALA A 226 -1.35 12.47 -11.11
C ALA A 226 -2.30 11.40 -11.68
N ALA A 227 -3.54 11.26 -11.18
CA ALA A 227 -4.53 10.31 -11.71
C ALA A 227 -4.70 10.33 -13.24
N PRO A 228 -4.59 11.48 -13.96
CA PRO A 228 -4.64 11.51 -15.42
C PRO A 228 -3.59 10.64 -16.12
N LEU A 229 -2.49 10.26 -15.46
CA LEU A 229 -1.52 9.31 -16.01
C LEU A 229 -2.14 7.93 -16.28
N LEU A 230 -3.17 7.55 -15.50
CA LEU A 230 -3.86 6.28 -15.65
C LEU A 230 -4.77 6.24 -16.89
N ASP A 231 -5.20 7.40 -17.38
CA ASP A 231 -6.07 7.52 -18.57
C ASP A 231 -5.28 7.66 -19.89
N GLY A 232 -3.95 7.62 -19.81
CA GLY A 232 -3.02 7.81 -20.93
C GLY A 232 -2.54 9.26 -21.03
N TYR A 233 -1.21 9.45 -21.10
CA TYR A 233 -0.58 10.76 -21.15
C TYR A 233 0.60 10.78 -22.13
N ARG A 234 0.68 11.81 -22.98
CA ARG A 234 1.75 12.00 -23.99
C ARG A 234 2.05 10.75 -24.85
N GLY A 235 1.00 10.08 -25.32
CA GLY A 235 1.13 8.90 -26.18
C GLY A 235 1.31 7.57 -25.45
N ALA A 236 1.41 7.59 -24.11
CA ALA A 236 1.27 6.37 -23.32
C ALA A 236 -0.19 5.86 -23.40
N PRO A 237 -0.39 4.54 -23.50
CA PRO A 237 -1.73 3.95 -23.53
C PRO A 237 -2.46 4.16 -22.20
N LYS A 238 -3.78 4.13 -22.26
CA LYS A 238 -4.62 4.00 -21.05
C LYS A 238 -4.32 2.67 -20.37
N VAL A 239 -4.24 2.68 -19.04
CA VAL A 239 -4.00 1.48 -18.23
C VAL A 239 -5.28 1.05 -17.51
N ASP A 240 -5.27 -0.17 -16.99
CA ASP A 240 -6.37 -0.71 -16.20
C ASP A 240 -6.37 -0.13 -14.78
N ARG A 241 -6.97 1.06 -14.66
CA ARG A 241 -7.21 1.72 -13.37
C ARG A 241 -8.03 0.86 -12.41
N GLN A 242 -8.94 0.02 -12.91
CA GLN A 242 -9.78 -0.82 -12.05
C GLN A 242 -8.95 -1.91 -11.37
N ALA A 243 -7.92 -2.42 -12.02
CA ALA A 243 -6.98 -3.34 -11.39
C ALA A 243 -6.23 -2.72 -10.20
N LEU A 244 -5.84 -1.44 -10.27
CA LEU A 244 -5.24 -0.74 -9.12
C LEU A 244 -6.25 -0.56 -7.98
N ILE A 245 -7.50 -0.20 -8.30
CA ILE A 245 -8.58 -0.07 -7.31
C ILE A 245 -8.83 -1.41 -6.61
N ALA A 246 -8.87 -2.51 -7.36
CA ALA A 246 -9.03 -3.86 -6.80
C ALA A 246 -7.87 -4.24 -5.87
N VAL A 247 -6.63 -3.86 -6.19
CA VAL A 247 -5.47 -4.05 -5.29
C VAL A 247 -5.66 -3.27 -3.98
N LEU A 248 -6.09 -2.00 -4.05
CA LEU A 248 -6.31 -1.18 -2.87
C LEU A 248 -7.44 -1.72 -1.98
N ASP A 249 -8.57 -2.12 -2.57
CA ASP A 249 -9.67 -2.76 -1.85
C ASP A 249 -9.22 -4.06 -1.18
N GLN A 250 -8.43 -4.87 -1.88
CA GLN A 250 -7.90 -6.12 -1.33
C GLN A 250 -6.93 -5.86 -0.17
N VAL A 251 -6.05 -4.87 -0.27
CA VAL A 251 -5.15 -4.49 0.85
C VAL A 251 -5.95 -4.01 2.06
N ALA A 252 -7.02 -3.23 1.86
CA ALA A 252 -7.89 -2.81 2.95
C ALA A 252 -8.58 -3.99 3.64
N ARG A 253 -9.02 -5.00 2.87
CA ARG A 253 -9.56 -6.26 3.41
C ARG A 253 -8.50 -7.06 4.18
N VAL A 254 -7.29 -7.21 3.62
CA VAL A 254 -6.18 -7.91 4.27
C VAL A 254 -5.84 -7.26 5.61
N ALA A 255 -5.88 -5.92 5.69
CA ALA A 255 -5.66 -5.20 6.94
C ALA A 255 -6.68 -5.54 8.05
N GLU A 256 -7.92 -5.90 7.69
CA GLU A 256 -8.94 -6.33 8.65
C GLU A 256 -8.84 -7.82 9.01
N GLU A 257 -8.45 -8.66 8.05
CA GLU A 257 -8.46 -10.11 8.21
C GLU A 257 -7.12 -10.69 8.71
N VAL A 258 -6.01 -9.96 8.56
CA VAL A 258 -4.66 -10.35 8.96
C VAL A 258 -4.06 -9.28 9.89
N PRO A 259 -4.54 -9.15 11.14
CA PRO A 259 -4.13 -8.08 12.06
C PRO A 259 -2.65 -8.15 12.48
N GLU A 260 -1.99 -9.29 12.30
CA GLU A 260 -0.55 -9.46 12.48
C GLU A 260 0.26 -8.72 11.41
N LEU A 261 -0.32 -8.44 10.23
CA LEU A 261 0.30 -7.63 9.20
C LEU A 261 0.17 -6.14 9.55
N ILE A 262 1.20 -5.61 10.18
CA ILE A 262 1.19 -4.23 10.71
C ILE A 262 1.84 -3.22 9.78
N GLU A 263 2.54 -3.68 8.74
CA GLU A 263 3.12 -2.82 7.73
C GLU A 263 3.18 -3.55 6.38
N LEU A 264 2.73 -2.87 5.33
CA LEU A 264 2.85 -3.31 3.95
C LEU A 264 3.32 -2.13 3.10
N ASP A 265 4.29 -2.37 2.23
CA ASP A 265 4.73 -1.42 1.21
C ASP A 265 4.77 -2.14 -0.12
N LEU A 266 3.83 -1.83 -1.01
CA LEU A 266 3.75 -2.35 -2.38
C LEU A 266 4.29 -1.27 -3.32
N ASN A 267 5.59 -1.30 -3.57
CA ASN A 267 6.30 -0.26 -4.29
C ASN A 267 7.45 -0.81 -5.15
N PRO A 268 7.33 -0.88 -6.49
CA PRO A 268 6.19 -0.42 -7.28
C PRO A 268 5.15 -1.51 -7.53
N ILE A 269 3.90 -1.06 -7.69
CA ILE A 269 2.86 -1.74 -8.47
C ILE A 269 2.92 -1.20 -9.89
N LEU A 270 3.02 -2.06 -10.89
CA LEU A 270 2.95 -1.65 -12.30
C LEU A 270 1.52 -1.83 -12.81
N VAL A 271 0.90 -0.73 -13.21
CA VAL A 271 -0.44 -0.71 -13.81
C VAL A 271 -0.28 -0.64 -15.32
N THR A 272 -0.78 -1.65 -16.00
CA THR A 272 -0.70 -1.87 -17.45
C THR A 272 -2.10 -1.92 -18.06
N ALA A 273 -2.22 -2.03 -19.38
CA ALA A 273 -3.52 -2.20 -20.03
C ALA A 273 -4.17 -3.55 -19.67
N GLU A 274 -3.36 -4.54 -19.29
CA GLU A 274 -3.76 -5.91 -18.96
C GLU A 274 -4.06 -6.13 -17.47
N GLY A 275 -3.75 -5.16 -16.61
CA GLY A 275 -3.98 -5.23 -15.17
C GLY A 275 -2.89 -4.59 -14.32
N ALA A 276 -2.89 -4.89 -13.03
CA ALA A 276 -1.91 -4.39 -12.06
C ALA A 276 -1.05 -5.55 -11.53
N LEU A 277 0.25 -5.29 -11.33
CA LEU A 277 1.23 -6.29 -10.91
C LEU A 277 2.16 -5.73 -9.85
N ILE A 278 2.22 -6.36 -8.68
CA ILE A 278 3.13 -5.98 -7.60
C ILE A 278 4.52 -6.54 -7.92
N VAL A 279 5.48 -5.65 -8.14
CA VAL A 279 6.84 -6.01 -8.57
C VAL A 279 7.83 -6.08 -7.41
N ASP A 280 7.64 -5.23 -6.40
CA ASP A 280 8.36 -5.32 -5.14
C ASP A 280 7.40 -5.08 -3.98
N CYS A 281 7.67 -5.77 -2.88
CA CYS A 281 6.85 -5.68 -1.68
C CYS A 281 7.70 -5.81 -0.42
N LYS A 282 7.28 -5.13 0.64
CA LYS A 282 7.76 -5.38 2.00
C LYS A 282 6.57 -5.61 2.90
N ALA A 283 6.65 -6.63 3.74
CA ALA A 283 5.61 -6.99 4.68
C ALA A 283 6.25 -7.19 6.06
N ARG A 284 5.73 -6.51 7.07
CA ARG A 284 6.15 -6.65 8.46
C ARG A 284 5.04 -7.27 9.28
N LEU A 285 5.38 -8.38 9.92
CA LEU A 285 4.48 -9.04 10.86
C LEU A 285 4.87 -8.68 12.29
N ALA A 286 3.89 -8.60 13.18
CA ALA A 286 4.10 -8.54 14.61
C ALA A 286 3.02 -9.35 15.34
N PRO A 287 3.25 -9.74 16.60
CA PRO A 287 2.19 -10.26 17.43
C PRO A 287 1.01 -9.32 17.37
N ARG A 288 -0.19 -9.90 17.26
CA ARG A 288 -1.43 -9.14 17.19
C ARG A 288 -1.41 -8.03 18.25
N PRO A 289 -1.41 -6.74 17.83
CA PRO A 289 -1.22 -5.64 18.76
C PRO A 289 -2.29 -5.69 19.86
N LEU A 290 -1.84 -5.67 21.12
CA LEU A 290 -2.68 -5.65 22.31
C LEU A 290 -3.20 -4.22 22.51
N GLY A 291 -4.41 -3.91 22.06
CA GLY A 291 -5.05 -2.62 22.32
C GLY A 291 -6.36 -2.42 21.56
N PRO A 292 -7.26 -1.54 22.05
CA PRO A 292 -8.51 -1.23 21.38
C PRO A 292 -8.24 -0.19 20.29
N GLY A 293 -7.87 -0.62 19.08
CA GLY A 293 -7.95 0.25 17.90
C GLY A 293 -9.43 0.52 17.57
N PRO A 294 -9.80 1.73 17.11
CA PRO A 294 -11.05 2.40 17.52
C PRO A 294 -12.38 1.75 17.10
N LEU A 295 -12.41 0.71 16.26
CA LEU A 295 -13.64 0.00 15.87
C LEU A 295 -13.35 -1.47 15.57
N PHE A 296 -13.33 -2.29 16.63
CA PHE A 296 -13.25 -3.74 16.61
C PHE A 296 -13.97 -4.39 15.41
N PRO A 297 -13.34 -5.32 14.67
CA PRO A 297 -14.05 -6.22 13.76
C PRO A 297 -15.19 -6.99 14.46
N ALA A 298 -15.01 -7.29 15.76
CA ALA A 298 -16.02 -7.93 16.61
C ALA A 298 -17.27 -7.07 16.88
N LEU A 299 -17.17 -5.73 16.82
CA LEU A 299 -18.32 -4.84 16.92
C LEU A 299 -19.01 -4.62 15.56
N ARG A 300 -18.35 -4.99 14.45
CA ARG A 300 -18.86 -4.85 13.06
C ARG A 300 -19.54 -6.12 12.55
N ARG A 301 -19.19 -7.30 13.08
CA ARG A 301 -19.91 -8.55 12.78
C ARG A 301 -21.28 -8.51 13.45
N ARG A 302 -22.32 -8.08 12.73
CA ARG A 302 -23.70 -8.41 13.12
C ARG A 302 -23.83 -9.94 13.19
N PRO A 303 -24.56 -10.49 14.18
CA PRO A 303 -24.93 -11.90 14.12
C PRO A 303 -25.62 -12.17 12.79
N ARG A 304 -25.18 -13.22 12.07
CA ARG A 304 -25.91 -13.72 10.91
C ARG A 304 -27.32 -14.08 11.41
N ALA A 305 -28.33 -13.36 10.90
CA ALA A 305 -29.73 -13.72 11.11
C ALA A 305 -30.07 -14.98 10.33
#